data_AF-A0AAD8E7I0-F1
#
_entry.id   AF-A0AAD8E7I0-F1
#
_cell.length_a   1.000
_cell.length_b   1.000
_cell.length_c   1.000
_cell.angle_alpha   90.00
_cell.angle_beta   90.00
_cell.angle_gamma   90.00
#
_symmetry.space_group_name_H-M   'P 1'
#
loop_
_entity.id
_entity.type
_entity.pdbx_description
1 polymer ?
#
loop_
_entity_poly.entity_id
_entity_poly.type
_entity_poly.pdbx_seq_one_letter_code
_entity_poly.pdbx_strand_id
1 'polypeptide(L)'
;MSDLEDFDHVFDSTQDDGKTKNNESQEEETDISNLFGTKQIHIHKCLKCNHEVSKESIVLLCNLIYPDISAGKVEYTFCDVLARSLCPEQTTPAWCDRCERFQPTLQSRQLKVLPNILVMNCGLDNPQDKCFWQTQMDLVVQKVLDQGGNGPAVKPCRYGANCSRTGCRFKHAGRVQEDLIHYNNVATSVHLYNTHTWLPMHIQIQLLKRGSVNIKKISAPDANLSNDMSDSDDVSQSVQYDLAAIVCYINDPQHQERRNLVALINVGPSYHGRSMGSPVNQWYVFNDFSISPVPAQEAIWFSLDWKIPCVLYWVNRDMTKNVVSPIQNPITVDVFGEDNCLARNNGARKMITFTPLAPDEMPGPGDIVAMDAEFVTLNQEEAELRSDGKLSTIKPSHMSVARITCIRGSGPLEGTPFIDDYISTQEQVVDYLTKFSGIKPGDLDANFSSKHLTTLKATYQKLRFLVDNGVKFVGHGLKNDFRVINLVVPGDQIIDTVFLFHLPHHRMGSLRFLAWHFLGLKIQSITHDSIEDARTALPLISSVPTTGIGG
;
A
#
# COMPACT_ATOMS: atom_id res chain seq x y z
N MET A 1 26.15 20.05 15.56
CA MET A 1 27.21 19.40 14.77
C MET A 1 26.56 18.15 14.20
N SER A 2 25.65 18.37 13.25
CA SER A 2 25.90 18.54 11.81
C SER A 2 26.23 17.19 11.21
N ASP A 3 25.27 16.68 10.43
CA ASP A 3 25.42 15.82 9.24
C ASP A 3 24.15 14.97 9.13
N LEU A 4 23.12 15.51 8.47
CA LEU A 4 21.99 14.79 7.85
C LEU A 4 21.12 15.77 7.01
N GLU A 5 21.77 16.62 6.23
CA GLU A 5 21.19 17.27 5.06
C GLU A 5 22.01 16.80 3.86
N ASP A 6 21.35 16.15 2.90
CA ASP A 6 21.74 15.92 1.49
C ASP A 6 21.24 14.55 1.00
N PHE A 7 19.95 14.48 0.68
CA PHE A 7 19.39 13.50 -0.26
C PHE A 7 18.37 14.20 -1.15
N ASP A 8 18.82 15.21 -1.88
CA ASP A 8 18.18 15.74 -3.08
C ASP A 8 19.30 16.24 -3.98
N HIS A 9 19.80 15.37 -4.87
CA HIS A 9 20.54 15.66 -6.12
C HIS A 9 21.43 14.48 -6.52
N VAL A 10 20.86 13.45 -7.14
CA VAL A 10 21.66 12.56 -8.02
C VAL A 10 20.81 12.14 -9.21
N PHE A 11 20.83 12.96 -10.27
CA PHE A 11 20.78 12.55 -11.67
C PHE A 11 21.15 13.79 -12.47
N ASP A 12 22.43 13.88 -12.89
CA ASP A 12 22.84 14.25 -14.25
C ASP A 12 24.36 14.49 -14.29
N SER A 13 25.09 13.62 -15.00
CA SER A 13 26.38 13.96 -15.62
C SER A 13 26.86 12.80 -16.49
N THR A 14 26.26 12.68 -17.67
CA THR A 14 26.97 12.10 -18.82
C THR A 14 27.17 13.20 -19.84
N GLN A 15 28.44 13.45 -20.18
CA GLN A 15 28.88 14.42 -21.18
C GLN A 15 28.18 14.19 -22.53
N ASP A 16 27.49 15.22 -23.02
CA ASP A 16 26.92 15.26 -24.37
C ASP A 16 27.83 16.11 -25.28
N ASP A 17 28.42 15.45 -26.28
CA ASP A 17 29.04 16.11 -27.43
C ASP A 17 27.92 16.53 -28.40
N GLY A 18 27.87 17.82 -28.68
CA GLY A 18 26.66 18.47 -29.17
C GLY A 18 26.10 17.96 -30.48
N LYS A 19 24.76 17.95 -30.55
CA LYS A 19 23.97 18.44 -31.69
C LYS A 19 22.49 18.62 -31.33
N THR A 20 22.16 19.90 -31.17
CA THR A 20 20.86 20.55 -31.38
C THR A 20 19.69 19.68 -31.83
N LYS A 21 18.70 19.52 -30.95
CA LYS A 21 17.25 19.55 -31.27
C LYS A 21 16.47 19.85 -29.99
N ASN A 22 15.87 21.04 -29.91
CA ASN A 22 14.85 21.38 -28.91
C ASN A 22 13.64 20.46 -29.11
N ASN A 23 13.59 19.36 -28.37
CA ASN A 23 12.35 18.67 -28.04
C ASN A 23 12.20 18.84 -26.53
N GLU A 24 11.44 19.85 -26.11
CA GLU A 24 10.79 19.80 -24.79
C GLU A 24 9.94 18.53 -24.82
N SER A 25 10.41 17.49 -24.14
CA SER A 25 9.66 16.27 -23.91
C SER A 25 8.37 16.65 -23.21
N GLN A 26 7.26 16.68 -23.94
CA GLN A 26 5.94 16.49 -23.34
C GLN A 26 6.04 15.18 -22.57
N GLU A 27 6.16 15.25 -21.24
CA GLU A 27 6.01 14.08 -20.39
C GLU A 27 4.64 13.49 -20.72
N GLU A 28 4.61 12.28 -21.30
CA GLU A 28 3.36 11.58 -21.58
C GLU A 28 2.56 11.48 -20.27
N GLU A 29 1.37 12.08 -20.25
CA GLU A 29 0.52 12.09 -19.05
C GLU A 29 0.09 10.66 -18.72
N THR A 30 0.74 10.06 -17.73
CA THR A 30 0.40 8.72 -17.23
C THR A 30 -0.97 8.70 -16.55
N ASP A 31 -1.60 7.52 -16.45
CA ASP A 31 -2.85 7.36 -15.70
C ASP A 31 -2.73 7.80 -14.23
N ILE A 32 -1.56 7.61 -13.63
CA ILE A 32 -1.26 8.09 -12.27
C ILE A 32 -1.25 9.63 -12.23
N SER A 33 -0.63 10.28 -13.22
CA SER A 33 -0.67 11.74 -13.37
C SER A 33 -2.11 12.24 -13.58
N ASN A 34 -2.94 11.50 -14.32
CA ASN A 34 -4.35 11.87 -14.53
C ASN A 34 -5.22 11.71 -13.27
N LEU A 35 -4.89 10.76 -12.40
CA LEU A 35 -5.63 10.52 -11.16
C LEU A 35 -5.18 11.45 -10.02
N PHE A 36 -3.87 11.52 -9.77
CA PHE A 36 -3.30 12.21 -8.61
C PHE A 36 -2.72 13.59 -8.95
N GLY A 37 -2.47 13.86 -10.23
CA GLY A 37 -1.77 15.04 -10.68
C GLY A 37 -2.56 16.32 -10.47
N THR A 38 -2.02 17.17 -9.62
CA THR A 38 -2.43 18.56 -9.46
C THR A 38 -1.60 19.40 -10.42
N LYS A 39 -2.18 19.78 -11.56
CA LYS A 39 -1.49 20.63 -12.55
C LYS A 39 -1.43 22.06 -12.05
N GLN A 40 -0.24 22.66 -12.05
CA GLN A 40 0.00 23.99 -11.49
C GLN A 40 1.05 24.77 -12.30
N ILE A 41 0.99 26.09 -12.23
CA ILE A 41 2.03 27.00 -12.74
C ILE A 41 2.77 27.62 -11.57
N HIS A 42 4.09 27.60 -11.63
CA HIS A 42 5.00 28.31 -10.74
C HIS A 42 5.33 29.64 -11.39
N ILE A 43 5.02 30.74 -10.71
CA ILE A 43 5.20 32.10 -11.21
C ILE A 43 6.25 32.80 -10.35
N HIS A 44 7.31 33.26 -10.99
CA HIS A 44 8.42 33.97 -10.39
C HIS A 44 8.40 35.42 -10.88
N LYS A 45 7.96 36.34 -10.03
CA LYS A 45 7.84 37.76 -10.36
C LYS A 45 8.87 38.59 -9.60
N CYS A 46 9.80 39.21 -10.31
CA CYS A 46 10.77 40.11 -9.71
C CYS A 46 10.06 41.38 -9.21
N LEU A 47 10.13 41.66 -7.91
CA LEU A 47 9.41 42.80 -7.30
C LEU A 47 10.00 44.17 -7.67
N LYS A 48 11.20 44.21 -8.24
CA LYS A 48 11.86 45.46 -8.67
C LYS A 48 11.52 45.86 -10.11
N CYS A 49 11.56 44.92 -11.06
CA CYS A 49 11.35 45.20 -12.48
C CYS A 49 10.03 44.65 -13.04
N ASN A 50 9.25 43.94 -12.23
CA ASN A 50 8.01 43.25 -12.60
C ASN A 50 8.16 42.21 -13.73
N HIS A 51 9.39 41.79 -14.04
CA HIS A 51 9.59 40.68 -14.96
C HIS A 51 9.11 39.38 -14.33
N GLU A 52 8.33 38.63 -15.10
CA GLU A 52 7.69 37.39 -14.67
C GLU A 52 8.19 36.23 -15.54
N VAL A 53 8.58 35.15 -14.87
CA VAL A 53 8.92 33.87 -15.49
C VAL A 53 7.95 32.83 -14.93
N SER A 54 7.39 31.99 -15.79
CA SER A 54 6.47 30.94 -15.36
C SER A 54 6.88 29.57 -15.89
N LYS A 55 6.61 28.53 -15.12
CA LYS A 55 6.88 27.13 -15.48
C LYS A 55 5.71 26.25 -15.05
N GLU A 56 5.23 25.39 -15.93
CA GLU A 56 4.20 24.39 -15.60
C GLU A 56 4.81 23.18 -14.89
N SER A 57 4.04 22.56 -14.01
CA SER A 57 4.42 21.33 -13.32
C SER A 57 3.20 20.54 -12.89
N ILE A 58 3.38 19.24 -12.67
CA ILE A 58 2.37 18.36 -12.08
C ILE A 58 2.94 17.81 -10.77
N VAL A 59 2.15 17.88 -9.70
CA VAL A 59 2.51 17.26 -8.41
C VAL A 59 1.46 16.24 -8.02
N LEU A 60 1.91 15.06 -7.58
CA LEU A 60 1.03 13.97 -7.14
C LEU A 60 0.65 14.08 -5.66
N LEU A 61 1.38 14.91 -4.91
CA LEU A 61 1.23 15.13 -3.47
C LEU A 61 1.60 16.58 -3.15
N CYS A 62 0.79 17.24 -2.32
CA CYS A 62 1.06 18.58 -1.79
C CYS A 62 1.33 18.52 -0.28
N ASN A 63 2.20 19.39 0.21
CA ASN A 63 2.44 19.52 1.65
C ASN A 63 1.50 20.57 2.25
N LEU A 64 0.95 20.31 3.44
CA LEU A 64 0.29 21.33 4.23
C LEU A 64 1.33 22.36 4.70
N ILE A 65 0.97 23.64 4.57
CA ILE A 65 1.79 24.78 4.98
C ILE A 65 1.05 25.53 6.07
N TYR A 66 1.56 25.43 7.29
CA TYR A 66 0.95 26.05 8.45
C TYR A 66 1.38 27.52 8.60
N PRO A 67 0.45 28.41 9.00
CA PRO A 67 0.78 29.77 9.40
C PRO A 67 1.66 29.82 10.66
N ASP A 68 2.50 30.86 10.75
CA ASP A 68 3.25 31.14 11.98
C ASP A 68 2.30 31.60 13.10
N ILE A 69 2.47 31.01 14.29
CA ILE A 69 1.68 31.28 15.50
C ILE A 69 2.06 32.62 16.13
N SER A 70 3.19 33.23 15.73
CA SER A 70 3.72 34.48 16.28
C SER A 70 2.75 35.69 16.19
N ALA A 71 1.74 35.63 15.31
CA ALA A 71 0.75 36.70 15.12
C ALA A 71 -0.44 36.69 16.10
N GLY A 72 -0.43 35.84 17.13
CA GLY A 72 -1.50 35.71 18.13
C GLY A 72 -2.48 34.56 17.85
N LYS A 73 -3.52 34.41 18.69
CA LYS A 73 -4.56 33.37 18.54
C LYS A 73 -5.52 33.70 17.39
N VAL A 74 -5.02 33.64 16.15
CA VAL A 74 -5.86 33.73 14.95
C VAL A 74 -6.45 32.36 14.67
N GLU A 75 -7.76 32.34 14.44
CA GLU A 75 -8.45 31.13 14.02
C GLU A 75 -8.29 30.93 12.51
N TYR A 76 -7.86 29.73 12.14
CA TYR A 76 -7.83 29.26 10.76
C TYR A 76 -8.68 28.00 10.68
N THR A 77 -9.56 27.92 9.70
CA THR A 77 -10.19 26.64 9.37
C THR A 77 -9.17 25.76 8.64
N PHE A 78 -9.39 24.44 8.66
CA PHE A 78 -8.57 23.53 7.85
C PHE A 78 -8.62 23.88 6.35
N CYS A 79 -9.75 24.41 5.88
CA CYS A 79 -9.93 24.84 4.49
C CYS A 79 -9.02 26.04 4.14
N ASP A 80 -8.78 26.95 5.09
CA ASP A 80 -7.88 28.09 4.89
C ASP A 80 -6.43 27.61 4.74
N VAL A 81 -6.00 26.68 5.61
CA VAL A 81 -4.67 26.06 5.53
C VAL A 81 -4.51 25.30 4.23
N LEU A 82 -5.52 24.52 3.82
CA LEU A 82 -5.50 23.79 2.55
C LEU A 82 -5.41 24.73 1.34
N ALA A 83 -6.17 25.83 1.32
CA ALA A 83 -6.14 26.81 0.23
C ALA A 83 -4.75 27.46 0.10
N ARG A 84 -4.15 27.86 1.24
CA ARG A 84 -2.78 28.39 1.29
C ARG A 84 -1.75 27.35 0.84
N SER A 85 -1.97 26.09 1.15
CA SER A 85 -1.05 24.98 0.82
C SER A 85 -1.08 24.63 -0.68
N LEU A 86 -2.24 24.76 -1.32
CA LEU A 86 -2.42 24.54 -2.75
C LEU A 86 -1.97 25.73 -3.61
N CYS A 87 -2.03 26.94 -3.06
CA CYS A 87 -1.61 28.16 -3.74
C CYS A 87 -0.64 28.97 -2.86
N PRO A 88 0.56 28.43 -2.54
CA PRO A 88 1.52 29.13 -1.70
C PRO A 88 2.07 30.37 -2.40
N GLU A 89 2.31 31.40 -1.59
CA GLU A 89 3.00 32.62 -1.96
C GLU A 89 4.13 32.88 -0.96
N GLN A 90 5.34 33.08 -1.48
CA GLN A 90 6.50 33.43 -0.68
C GLN A 90 7.42 34.40 -1.42
N THR A 91 8.11 35.26 -0.68
CA THR A 91 9.13 36.15 -1.25
C THR A 91 10.51 35.64 -0.90
N THR A 92 11.32 35.35 -1.90
CA THR A 92 12.69 34.88 -1.74
C THR A 92 13.65 35.69 -2.62
N PRO A 93 14.91 35.89 -2.21
CA PRO A 93 15.92 36.45 -3.09
C PRO A 93 16.19 35.49 -4.26
N ALA A 94 16.08 35.98 -5.50
CA ALA A 94 16.43 35.22 -6.70
C ALA A 94 17.18 36.09 -7.70
N TRP A 95 18.04 35.48 -8.52
CA TRP A 95 18.70 36.18 -9.63
C TRP A 95 17.66 36.61 -10.66
N CYS A 96 17.77 37.85 -11.14
CA CYS A 96 16.89 38.39 -12.17
C CYS A 96 17.72 38.85 -13.36
N ASP A 97 17.52 38.22 -14.52
CA ASP A 97 18.30 38.49 -15.73
C ASP A 97 18.12 39.92 -16.27
N ARG A 98 16.97 40.55 -16.00
CA ARG A 98 16.76 41.96 -16.37
C ARG A 98 17.43 42.95 -15.42
N CYS A 99 17.64 42.55 -14.16
CA CYS A 99 18.29 43.39 -13.16
C CYS A 99 19.79 43.11 -13.05
N GLU A 100 20.25 41.95 -13.55
CA GLU A 100 21.60 41.41 -13.42
C GLU A 100 22.10 41.35 -11.96
N ARG A 101 21.18 41.04 -11.03
CA ARG A 101 21.47 40.87 -9.61
C ARG A 101 20.37 40.11 -8.90
N PHE A 102 20.69 39.60 -7.71
CA PHE A 102 19.69 39.08 -6.78
C PHE A 102 18.70 40.16 -6.37
N GLN A 103 17.41 39.88 -6.51
CA GLN A 103 16.31 40.76 -6.13
C GLN A 103 15.25 39.97 -5.36
N PRO A 104 14.50 40.64 -4.47
CA PRO A 104 13.28 40.06 -3.92
C PRO A 104 12.34 39.63 -5.05
N THR A 105 12.03 38.35 -5.09
CA THR A 105 11.20 37.72 -6.12
C THR A 105 10.02 37.05 -5.44
N LEU A 106 8.81 37.42 -5.85
CA LEU A 106 7.59 36.77 -5.42
C LEU A 106 7.48 35.45 -6.18
N GLN A 107 7.53 34.35 -5.45
CA GLN A 107 7.23 33.01 -5.94
C GLN A 107 5.78 32.70 -5.54
N SER A 108 4.95 32.39 -6.52
CA SER A 108 3.55 32.02 -6.30
C SER A 108 3.20 30.78 -7.12
N ARG A 109 2.25 29.98 -6.62
CA ARG A 109 1.72 28.84 -7.35
C ARG A 109 0.25 29.02 -7.63
N GLN A 110 -0.13 28.73 -8.86
CA GLN A 110 -1.50 28.81 -9.34
C GLN A 110 -1.93 27.46 -9.91
N LEU A 111 -3.09 26.96 -9.47
CA LEU A 111 -3.64 25.71 -9.96
C LEU A 111 -4.25 25.89 -11.35
N LYS A 112 -4.12 24.86 -12.18
CA LYS A 112 -4.72 24.77 -13.52
C LYS A 112 -5.83 23.74 -13.59
N VAL A 113 -5.62 22.59 -12.93
CA VAL A 113 -6.56 21.48 -12.90
C VAL A 113 -6.54 20.87 -11.51
N LEU A 114 -7.74 20.62 -10.98
CA LEU A 114 -7.91 19.87 -9.73
C LEU A 114 -7.76 18.36 -9.97
N PRO A 115 -7.05 17.61 -9.11
CA PRO A 115 -6.83 16.17 -9.29
C PRO A 115 -8.11 15.37 -9.01
N ASN A 116 -8.22 14.15 -9.53
CA ASN A 116 -9.30 13.25 -9.13
C ASN A 116 -9.10 12.71 -7.71
N ILE A 117 -7.85 12.55 -7.27
CA ILE A 117 -7.46 12.18 -5.93
C ILE A 117 -6.51 13.25 -5.40
N LEU A 118 -7.00 14.05 -4.46
CA LEU A 118 -6.20 15.05 -3.76
C LEU A 118 -5.46 14.40 -2.59
N VAL A 119 -4.12 14.45 -2.64
CA VAL A 119 -3.25 13.88 -1.60
C VAL A 119 -2.49 14.99 -0.90
N MET A 120 -2.66 15.06 0.42
CA MET A 120 -2.00 16.04 1.29
C MET A 120 -1.10 15.34 2.29
N ASN A 121 0.19 15.65 2.27
CA ASN A 121 1.09 15.34 3.38
C ASN A 121 0.90 16.37 4.49
N CYS A 122 0.68 15.89 5.71
CA CYS A 122 0.44 16.74 6.86
C CYS A 122 1.70 17.44 7.37
N GLY A 123 2.91 16.94 7.11
CA GLY A 123 4.15 17.64 7.48
C GLY A 123 4.23 18.02 8.98
N LEU A 124 3.77 17.13 9.87
CA LEU A 124 3.76 17.35 11.32
C LEU A 124 5.01 16.74 11.98
N ASP A 125 6.19 17.03 11.45
CA ASP A 125 7.48 16.67 12.01
C ASP A 125 7.98 17.71 13.03
N ASN A 126 7.71 18.98 12.76
CA ASN A 126 8.05 20.12 13.61
C ASN A 126 7.07 20.29 14.81
N PRO A 127 7.58 20.52 16.04
CA PRO A 127 6.75 20.84 17.20
C PRO A 127 5.85 22.08 17.04
N GLN A 128 6.26 23.08 16.26
CA GLN A 128 5.45 24.29 16.06
C GLN A 128 4.19 23.97 15.26
N ASP A 129 4.29 23.16 14.20
CA ASP A 129 3.15 22.79 13.36
C ASP A 129 2.17 21.88 14.11
N LYS A 130 2.69 20.98 14.95
CA LYS A 130 1.86 20.21 15.90
C LYS A 130 1.12 21.13 16.87
N CYS A 131 1.81 22.13 17.42
CA CYS A 131 1.22 23.12 18.32
C CYS A 131 0.14 23.95 17.61
N PHE A 132 0.38 24.35 16.35
CA PHE A 132 -0.61 25.04 15.53
C PHE A 132 -1.88 24.20 15.38
N TRP A 133 -1.74 22.93 14.96
CA TRP A 133 -2.88 22.03 14.78
C TRP A 133 -3.66 21.84 16.10
N GLN A 134 -2.95 21.61 17.21
CA GLN A 134 -3.58 21.47 18.53
C GLN A 134 -4.33 22.74 18.91
N THR A 135 -3.73 23.92 18.69
CA THR A 135 -4.37 25.21 18.99
C THR A 135 -5.67 25.39 18.22
N GLN A 136 -5.69 25.03 16.92
CA GLN A 136 -6.93 25.12 16.14
C GLN A 136 -8.00 24.13 16.62
N MET A 137 -7.62 22.92 17.05
CA MET A 137 -8.53 21.97 17.68
C MET A 137 -9.12 22.51 18.99
N ASP A 138 -8.29 23.12 19.83
CA ASP A 138 -8.73 23.71 21.10
C ASP A 138 -9.73 24.84 20.88
N LEU A 139 -9.51 25.68 19.85
CA LEU A 139 -10.45 26.75 19.47
C LEU A 139 -11.80 26.18 19.02
N VAL A 140 -11.81 25.08 18.25
CA VAL A 140 -13.06 24.40 17.82
C VAL A 140 -13.84 23.90 19.03
N VAL A 141 -13.17 23.22 19.98
CA VAL A 141 -13.81 22.72 21.20
C VAL A 141 -14.30 23.86 22.10
N GLN A 142 -13.50 24.92 22.25
CA GLN A 142 -13.85 26.07 23.08
C GLN A 142 -15.10 26.77 22.57
N LYS A 143 -15.28 26.92 21.26
CA LYS A 143 -16.52 27.47 20.68
C LYS A 143 -17.77 26.68 21.04
N VAL A 144 -17.67 25.35 21.10
CA VAL A 144 -18.80 24.48 21.47
C VAL A 144 -19.16 24.66 22.94
N LEU A 145 -18.15 24.85 23.81
CA LEU A 145 -18.34 25.13 25.23
C LEU A 145 -18.97 26.52 25.44
N ASP A 146 -18.48 27.55 24.73
CA ASP A 146 -18.96 28.93 24.86
C ASP A 146 -20.41 29.10 24.35
N GLN A 147 -20.83 28.30 23.36
CA GLN A 147 -22.20 28.31 22.83
C GLN A 147 -23.24 27.61 23.74
N GLY A 148 -22.87 27.27 24.97
CA GLY A 148 -23.78 26.63 25.93
C GLY A 148 -24.19 25.22 25.52
N GLY A 149 -23.35 24.51 24.77
CA GLY A 149 -23.60 23.15 24.34
C GLY A 149 -23.87 22.26 25.55
N ASN A 150 -25.14 21.93 25.80
CA ASN A 150 -25.50 20.79 26.63
C ASN A 150 -24.80 19.58 26.02
N GLY A 151 -23.72 19.12 26.65
CA GLY A 151 -23.15 17.81 26.34
C GLY A 151 -24.27 16.77 26.33
N PRO A 152 -24.21 15.74 25.46
CA PRO A 152 -25.30 14.78 25.34
C PRO A 152 -25.64 14.22 26.71
N ALA A 153 -26.94 14.25 27.07
CA ALA A 153 -27.44 13.75 28.34
C ALA A 153 -26.87 12.34 28.61
N VAL A 154 -26.03 12.20 29.63
CA VAL A 154 -25.42 10.92 30.01
C VAL A 154 -26.55 9.94 30.28
N LYS A 155 -26.68 8.92 29.41
CA LYS A 155 -27.73 7.91 29.52
C LYS A 155 -27.60 7.17 30.87
N PRO A 156 -28.72 6.85 31.54
CA PRO A 156 -28.68 6.06 32.77
C PRO A 156 -28.07 4.68 32.50
N CYS A 157 -27.24 4.21 33.43
CA CYS A 157 -26.65 2.88 33.31
C CYS A 157 -27.76 1.83 33.29
N ARG A 158 -27.74 0.94 32.29
CA ARG A 158 -28.70 -0.17 32.17
C ARG A 158 -28.77 -1.03 33.45
N TYR A 159 -27.67 -1.11 34.19
CA TYR A 159 -27.54 -1.91 35.41
C TYR A 159 -27.83 -1.13 36.70
N GLY A 160 -28.22 0.15 36.61
CA GLY A 160 -28.60 0.97 37.75
C GLY A 160 -27.57 0.93 38.87
N ALA A 161 -28.02 0.87 40.13
CA ALA A 161 -27.15 0.77 41.31
C ALA A 161 -26.32 -0.54 41.39
N ASN A 162 -26.62 -1.55 40.56
CA ASN A 162 -25.99 -2.87 40.58
C ASN A 162 -24.78 -2.99 39.62
N CYS A 163 -24.30 -1.88 39.05
CA CYS A 163 -23.16 -1.89 38.15
C CYS A 163 -21.84 -2.11 38.91
N SER A 164 -21.16 -3.23 38.66
CA SER A 164 -19.87 -3.61 39.26
C SER A 164 -18.65 -3.02 38.55
N ARG A 165 -18.81 -2.32 37.42
CA ARG A 165 -17.69 -1.68 36.70
C ARG A 165 -17.15 -0.47 37.48
N THR A 166 -15.89 -0.56 37.89
CA THR A 166 -15.06 0.57 38.31
C THR A 166 -14.83 1.48 37.07
N GLY A 167 -15.20 2.76 37.15
CA GLY A 167 -15.07 3.71 36.02
C GLY A 167 -16.19 3.69 34.95
N CYS A 168 -17.40 3.22 35.27
CA CYS A 168 -18.50 3.17 34.30
C CYS A 168 -18.95 4.57 33.81
N ARG A 169 -18.95 4.81 32.48
CA ARG A 169 -19.29 6.09 31.80
C ARG A 169 -20.78 6.49 31.84
N PHE A 170 -21.67 5.65 32.38
CA PHE A 170 -23.13 5.90 32.45
C PHE A 170 -23.57 6.39 33.85
N LYS A 171 -24.72 7.06 33.95
CA LYS A 171 -25.19 7.67 35.22
C LYS A 171 -25.72 6.61 36.22
N HIS A 172 -25.30 6.68 37.49
CA HIS A 172 -25.75 5.82 38.60
C HIS A 172 -26.37 6.67 39.71
N ALA A 173 -27.50 6.25 40.28
CA ALA A 173 -28.08 6.92 41.44
C ALA A 173 -27.28 6.55 42.71
N GLY A 174 -26.65 7.53 43.36
CA GLY A 174 -26.05 7.36 44.70
C GLY A 174 -24.52 7.22 44.80
N ARG A 175 -23.74 7.33 43.71
CA ARG A 175 -22.27 7.49 43.81
C ARG A 175 -21.92 8.97 44.04
N VAL A 176 -21.13 9.25 45.08
CA VAL A 176 -20.75 10.60 45.55
C VAL A 176 -20.08 11.41 44.42
N GLN A 177 -20.36 12.71 44.40
CA GLN A 177 -20.26 13.60 43.25
C GLN A 177 -18.85 14.16 42.99
N GLU A 178 -17.88 13.98 43.90
CA GLU A 178 -16.57 14.65 43.83
C GLU A 178 -15.59 14.01 42.83
N ASP A 179 -15.48 12.67 42.77
CA ASP A 179 -14.65 11.98 41.77
C ASP A 179 -15.27 12.00 40.36
N LEU A 180 -16.59 12.20 40.29
CA LEU A 180 -17.33 12.29 39.03
C LEU A 180 -17.14 13.64 38.34
N ILE A 181 -16.89 14.76 39.05
CA ILE A 181 -16.72 16.07 38.40
C ILE A 181 -15.40 16.11 37.62
N HIS A 182 -14.31 15.59 38.19
CA HIS A 182 -13.01 15.59 37.51
C HIS A 182 -12.99 14.61 36.32
N TYR A 183 -13.60 13.43 36.48
CA TYR A 183 -13.71 12.44 35.41
C TYR A 183 -14.73 12.87 34.33
N ASN A 184 -15.82 13.53 34.71
CA ASN A 184 -16.81 14.06 33.75
C ASN A 184 -16.24 15.23 32.96
N ASN A 185 -15.46 16.13 33.56
CA ASN A 185 -14.82 17.21 32.81
C ASN A 185 -13.80 16.68 31.80
N VAL A 186 -12.98 15.68 32.17
CA VAL A 186 -12.00 15.04 31.28
C VAL A 186 -12.68 14.15 30.23
N ALA A 187 -13.71 13.38 30.59
CA ALA A 187 -14.44 12.55 29.62
C ALA A 187 -15.30 13.40 28.66
N THR A 188 -15.83 14.54 29.13
CA THR A 188 -16.56 15.49 28.30
C THR A 188 -15.62 16.21 27.35
N SER A 189 -14.43 16.63 27.80
CA SER A 189 -13.43 17.24 26.92
C SER A 189 -12.96 16.26 25.83
N VAL A 190 -12.55 15.04 26.18
CA VAL A 190 -12.13 14.01 25.21
C VAL A 190 -13.24 13.69 24.20
N HIS A 191 -14.50 13.63 24.65
CA HIS A 191 -15.64 13.42 23.75
C HIS A 191 -15.86 14.61 22.79
N LEU A 192 -15.66 15.85 23.24
CA LEU A 192 -15.76 17.02 22.38
C LEU A 192 -14.69 17.02 21.28
N TYR A 193 -13.43 16.68 21.62
CA TYR A 193 -12.36 16.52 20.63
C TYR A 193 -12.65 15.41 19.59
N ASN A 194 -13.39 14.36 19.97
CA ASN A 194 -13.79 13.29 19.05
C ASN A 194 -14.97 13.71 18.16
N THR A 195 -15.93 14.47 18.71
CA THR A 195 -17.17 14.83 18.00
C THR A 195 -17.07 16.11 17.19
N HIS A 196 -16.14 17.00 17.53
CA HIS A 196 -15.94 18.30 16.90
C HIS A 196 -14.50 18.42 16.43
N THR A 197 -14.24 17.90 15.24
CA THR A 197 -12.90 17.89 14.64
C THR A 197 -12.69 19.07 13.70
N TRP A 198 -11.48 19.62 13.71
CA TRP A 198 -11.03 20.65 12.77
C TRP A 198 -10.90 20.10 11.34
N LEU A 199 -10.46 18.84 11.19
CA LEU A 199 -10.33 18.16 9.90
C LEU A 199 -11.73 17.81 9.31
N PRO A 200 -12.07 18.27 8.10
CA PRO A 200 -13.32 17.94 7.44
C PRO A 200 -13.28 16.57 6.74
N MET A 201 -14.37 15.81 6.84
CA MET A 201 -14.60 14.60 6.04
C MET A 201 -14.87 14.90 4.57
N HIS A 202 -15.53 16.03 4.31
CA HIS A 202 -16.03 16.38 3.00
C HIS A 202 -15.71 17.85 2.73
N ILE A 203 -15.17 18.12 1.54
CA ILE A 203 -14.81 19.46 1.11
C ILE A 203 -15.30 19.73 -0.30
N GLN A 204 -15.58 20.99 -0.61
CA GLN A 204 -15.75 21.47 -1.97
C GLN A 204 -14.62 22.42 -2.30
N ILE A 205 -13.99 22.21 -3.46
CA ILE A 205 -12.95 23.09 -4.00
C ILE A 205 -13.50 23.73 -5.27
N GLN A 206 -13.50 25.06 -5.31
CA GLN A 206 -13.76 25.85 -6.50
C GLN A 206 -12.45 26.44 -7.00
N LEU A 207 -12.03 26.06 -8.20
CA LEU A 207 -10.90 26.65 -8.90
C LEU A 207 -11.36 27.91 -9.64
N LEU A 208 -10.67 29.03 -9.42
CA LEU A 208 -10.92 30.29 -10.12
C LEU A 208 -10.09 30.37 -11.41
N LYS A 209 -10.51 31.17 -12.40
CA LYS A 209 -9.81 31.33 -13.69
C LYS A 209 -8.39 31.89 -13.51
N ARG A 210 -8.17 32.65 -12.43
CA ARG A 210 -6.84 33.15 -12.00
C ARG A 210 -5.97 32.11 -11.28
N GLY A 211 -6.44 30.87 -11.11
CA GLY A 211 -5.71 29.75 -10.53
C GLY A 211 -5.68 29.66 -9.00
N SER A 212 -6.30 30.60 -8.29
CA SER A 212 -6.55 30.48 -6.84
C SER A 212 -7.75 29.58 -6.55
N VAL A 213 -7.86 29.05 -5.32
CA VAL A 213 -8.98 28.18 -4.90
C VAL A 213 -9.80 28.76 -3.77
N ASN A 214 -11.11 28.51 -3.81
CA ASN A 214 -12.01 28.68 -2.67
C ASN A 214 -12.40 27.30 -2.14
N ILE A 215 -12.20 27.05 -0.84
CA ILE A 215 -12.44 25.75 -0.21
C ILE A 215 -13.46 25.88 0.90
N LYS A 216 -14.45 24.99 0.92
CA LYS A 216 -15.49 24.96 1.96
C LYS A 216 -15.68 23.55 2.51
N LYS A 217 -15.85 23.44 3.83
CA LYS A 217 -16.32 22.22 4.50
C LYS A 217 -17.80 22.01 4.17
N ILE A 218 -18.19 20.78 3.83
CA ILE A 218 -19.59 20.41 3.60
C ILE A 218 -20.04 19.36 4.62
N SER A 219 -21.29 19.49 5.09
CA SER A 219 -21.79 18.74 6.26
C SER A 219 -22.26 17.33 5.94
N ALA A 220 -22.61 17.04 4.69
CA ALA A 220 -23.12 15.74 4.27
C ALA A 220 -22.76 15.45 2.79
N PRO A 221 -22.69 14.16 2.40
CA PRO A 221 -22.48 13.77 1.02
C PRO A 221 -23.59 14.25 0.08
N ASP A 222 -24.84 14.33 0.53
CA ASP A 222 -25.98 14.80 -0.27
C ASP A 222 -26.44 16.21 0.12
N ALA A 223 -25.57 17.01 0.76
CA ALA A 223 -25.86 18.43 0.90
C ALA A 223 -25.86 19.03 -0.51
N ASN A 224 -27.04 19.09 -1.13
CA ASN A 224 -27.36 20.09 -2.12
C ASN A 224 -27.09 21.42 -1.44
N LEU A 225 -25.86 21.90 -1.56
CA LEU A 225 -25.61 23.31 -1.47
C LEU A 225 -26.62 23.89 -2.47
N SER A 226 -27.56 24.68 -1.96
CA SER A 226 -28.08 25.76 -2.78
C SER A 226 -26.88 26.30 -3.54
N ASN A 227 -27.03 26.51 -4.84
CA ASN A 227 -26.26 27.54 -5.48
C ASN A 227 -26.53 28.80 -4.66
N ASP A 228 -25.80 28.99 -3.55
CA ASP A 228 -25.65 30.26 -2.89
C ASP A 228 -24.94 31.07 -3.96
N MET A 229 -25.80 31.72 -4.73
CA MET A 229 -25.58 32.53 -5.90
C MET A 229 -24.39 33.45 -5.66
N SER A 230 -23.22 32.89 -5.91
CA SER A 230 -22.11 33.57 -6.54
C SER A 230 -21.90 32.84 -7.84
N ASP A 231 -22.84 33.06 -8.76
CA ASP A 231 -22.51 33.15 -10.18
C ASP A 231 -21.39 34.18 -10.27
N SER A 232 -20.16 33.72 -10.08
CA SER A 232 -19.00 34.45 -10.52
C SER A 232 -18.60 33.78 -11.81
N ASP A 233 -18.66 34.52 -12.92
CA ASP A 233 -18.04 34.15 -14.19
C ASP A 233 -16.56 33.75 -14.06
N ASP A 234 -15.97 33.79 -12.86
CA ASP A 234 -14.59 33.51 -12.52
C ASP A 234 -14.32 32.06 -12.07
N VAL A 235 -15.33 31.20 -11.84
CA VAL A 235 -15.08 29.78 -11.49
C VAL A 235 -14.84 28.94 -12.75
N SER A 236 -13.73 28.20 -12.80
CA SER A 236 -13.38 27.28 -13.91
C SER A 236 -13.77 25.84 -13.63
N GLN A 237 -13.60 25.36 -12.39
CA GLN A 237 -13.95 24.02 -11.96
C GLN A 237 -14.54 24.06 -10.55
N SER A 238 -15.53 23.21 -10.27
CA SER A 238 -16.00 22.96 -8.91
C SER A 238 -16.10 21.47 -8.67
N VAL A 239 -15.36 20.98 -7.67
CA VAL A 239 -15.27 19.55 -7.38
C VAL A 239 -15.57 19.31 -5.90
N GLN A 240 -16.38 18.29 -5.63
CA GLN A 240 -16.65 17.81 -4.28
C GLN A 240 -15.77 16.60 -3.99
N TYR A 241 -15.08 16.63 -2.85
CA TYR A 241 -14.21 15.55 -2.42
C TYR A 241 -14.67 14.94 -1.11
N ASP A 242 -14.52 13.62 -1.04
CA ASP A 242 -14.77 12.81 0.15
C ASP A 242 -13.47 12.21 0.66
N LEU A 243 -13.21 12.32 1.96
CA LEU A 243 -12.06 11.70 2.60
C LEU A 243 -12.19 10.18 2.47
N ALA A 244 -11.23 9.56 1.80
CA ALA A 244 -11.24 8.14 1.45
C ALA A 244 -10.22 7.35 2.26
N ALA A 245 -9.05 7.94 2.56
CA ALA A 245 -8.03 7.28 3.34
C ALA A 245 -7.17 8.27 4.13
N ILE A 246 -6.58 7.78 5.21
CA ILE A 246 -5.68 8.51 6.10
C ILE A 246 -4.56 7.54 6.52
N VAL A 247 -3.31 7.99 6.43
CA VAL A 247 -2.18 7.30 7.05
C VAL A 247 -1.80 8.06 8.31
N CYS A 248 -1.69 7.33 9.42
CA CYS A 248 -1.31 7.86 10.73
C CYS A 248 0.00 7.23 11.21
N TYR A 249 0.80 8.01 11.90
CA TYR A 249 1.89 7.53 12.73
C TYR A 249 1.38 7.36 14.16
N ILE A 250 1.52 6.13 14.66
CA ILE A 250 1.17 5.75 16.03
C ILE A 250 2.44 5.76 16.87
N ASN A 251 2.42 6.57 17.92
CA ASN A 251 3.52 6.76 18.86
C ASN A 251 3.05 6.41 20.27
N ASP A 252 3.23 5.15 20.69
CA ASP A 252 2.93 4.76 22.06
C ASP A 252 3.94 5.41 23.02
N PRO A 253 3.52 6.36 23.90
CA PRO A 253 4.43 7.01 24.83
C PRO A 253 5.03 6.06 25.87
N GLN A 254 4.36 4.92 26.11
CA GLN A 254 4.76 3.92 27.11
C GLN A 254 5.72 2.86 26.52
N HIS A 255 5.68 2.63 25.20
CA HIS A 255 6.49 1.62 24.52
C HIS A 255 7.11 2.21 23.26
N GLN A 256 8.30 2.80 23.39
CA GLN A 256 8.97 3.48 22.27
C GLN A 256 9.31 2.53 21.12
N GLU A 257 9.46 1.22 21.37
CA GLU A 257 9.65 0.22 20.32
C GLU A 257 8.38 -0.10 19.50
N ARG A 258 7.18 0.35 19.93
CA ARG A 258 5.89 0.04 19.29
C ARG A 258 5.39 1.16 18.37
N ARG A 259 6.31 1.78 17.64
CA ARG A 259 5.98 2.79 16.64
C ARG A 259 5.62 2.12 15.33
N ASN A 260 4.48 2.49 14.76
CA ASN A 260 4.01 1.91 13.52
C ASN A 260 3.15 2.89 12.72
N LEU A 261 3.02 2.61 11.42
CA LEU A 261 2.07 3.28 10.56
C LEU A 261 0.76 2.49 10.53
N VAL A 262 -0.35 3.22 10.57
CA VAL A 262 -1.70 2.65 10.50
C VAL A 262 -2.49 3.40 9.45
N ALA A 263 -3.21 2.67 8.61
CA ALA A 263 -4.10 3.26 7.60
C ALA A 263 -5.56 3.16 8.06
N LEU A 264 -6.31 4.25 7.92
CA LEU A 264 -7.77 4.23 8.02
C LEU A 264 -8.34 4.43 6.63
N ILE A 265 -9.17 3.49 6.17
CA ILE A 265 -9.65 3.45 4.79
C ILE A 265 -11.18 3.33 4.81
N ASN A 266 -11.83 4.17 4.01
CA ASN A 266 -13.24 4.07 3.70
C ASN A 266 -13.42 3.14 2.50
N VAL A 267 -14.03 1.97 2.73
CA VAL A 267 -14.21 0.94 1.68
C VAL A 267 -15.35 1.25 0.71
N GLY A 268 -16.17 2.27 1.01
CA GLY A 268 -17.26 2.71 0.14
C GLY A 268 -18.51 1.81 0.17
N PRO A 269 -19.64 2.31 -0.36
CA PRO A 269 -20.97 1.73 -0.13
C PRO A 269 -21.23 0.39 -0.82
N SER A 270 -20.36 -0.01 -1.76
CA SER A 270 -20.46 -1.24 -2.56
C SER A 270 -19.64 -2.40 -1.98
N TYR A 271 -18.78 -2.17 -0.99
CA TYR A 271 -17.91 -3.20 -0.43
C TYR A 271 -18.69 -4.34 0.26
N HIS A 272 -19.77 -3.98 0.97
CA HIS A 272 -20.60 -4.94 1.69
C HIS A 272 -21.74 -5.45 0.82
N GLY A 273 -21.73 -6.75 0.49
CA GLY A 273 -22.89 -7.44 -0.08
C GLY A 273 -24.05 -7.42 0.91
N ARG A 274 -25.08 -6.61 0.65
CA ARG A 274 -26.10 -6.30 1.66
C ARG A 274 -27.07 -7.46 1.88
N SER A 275 -27.18 -7.92 3.13
CA SER A 275 -28.46 -8.31 3.72
C SER A 275 -29.18 -7.04 4.17
N MET A 276 -30.42 -6.79 3.73
CA MET A 276 -31.15 -5.54 4.01
C MET A 276 -31.14 -5.15 5.50
N GLY A 277 -30.79 -3.88 5.80
CA GLY A 277 -31.16 -3.22 7.06
C GLY A 277 -30.12 -3.12 8.18
N SER A 278 -28.88 -3.61 8.01
CA SER A 278 -27.84 -3.45 9.05
C SER A 278 -26.97 -2.19 8.82
N PRO A 279 -26.74 -1.33 9.83
CA PRO A 279 -25.75 -0.26 9.73
C PRO A 279 -24.35 -0.87 9.70
N VAL A 280 -23.68 -0.81 8.55
CA VAL A 280 -22.31 -1.31 8.41
C VAL A 280 -21.33 -0.13 8.39
N ASN A 281 -20.32 -0.17 9.26
CA ASN A 281 -19.22 0.78 9.24
C ASN A 281 -18.49 0.67 7.89
N GLN A 282 -18.27 1.82 7.25
CA GLN A 282 -17.53 1.90 5.99
C GLN A 282 -16.05 2.19 6.22
N TRP A 283 -15.65 2.54 7.45
CA TRP A 283 -14.28 2.82 7.81
C TRP A 283 -13.64 1.61 8.49
N TYR A 284 -12.41 1.32 8.08
CA TYR A 284 -11.60 0.24 8.63
C TYR A 284 -10.23 0.78 9.01
N VAL A 285 -9.72 0.34 10.15
CA VAL A 285 -8.32 0.51 10.54
C VAL A 285 -7.53 -0.72 10.09
N PHE A 286 -6.44 -0.49 9.36
CA PHE A 286 -5.47 -1.46 8.90
C PHE A 286 -4.18 -1.24 9.67
N ASN A 287 -3.85 -2.18 10.53
CA ASN A 287 -2.60 -2.24 11.27
C ASN A 287 -1.93 -3.59 11.00
N ASP A 288 -1.03 -3.62 10.01
CA ASP A 288 -0.47 -4.84 9.44
C ASP A 288 -1.58 -5.83 9.04
N PHE A 289 -1.63 -7.00 9.69
CA PHE A 289 -2.64 -8.03 9.50
C PHE A 289 -3.91 -7.85 10.36
N SER A 290 -3.92 -6.86 11.26
CA SER A 290 -5.08 -6.53 12.09
C SER A 290 -5.97 -5.52 11.35
N ILE A 291 -7.14 -6.00 10.93
CA ILE A 291 -8.13 -5.19 10.21
C ILE A 291 -9.40 -5.12 11.07
N SER A 292 -9.84 -3.91 11.42
CA SER A 292 -11.00 -3.72 12.30
C SER A 292 -11.91 -2.58 11.84
N PRO A 293 -13.24 -2.73 11.90
CA PRO A 293 -14.17 -1.65 11.55
C PRO A 293 -14.15 -0.56 12.63
N VAL A 294 -14.20 0.70 12.21
CA VAL A 294 -14.26 1.87 13.10
C VAL A 294 -15.34 2.86 12.68
N PRO A 295 -15.86 3.71 13.58
CA PRO A 295 -16.74 4.82 13.21
C PRO A 295 -16.01 5.86 12.34
N ALA A 296 -16.74 6.61 11.51
CA ALA A 296 -16.15 7.65 10.67
C ALA A 296 -15.43 8.75 11.49
N GLN A 297 -15.96 9.08 12.68
CA GLN A 297 -15.35 10.05 13.59
C GLN A 297 -13.97 9.62 14.07
N GLU A 298 -13.72 8.30 14.18
CA GLU A 298 -12.41 7.77 14.56
C GLU A 298 -11.35 8.08 13.49
N ALA A 299 -11.73 8.17 12.20
CA ALA A 299 -10.79 8.49 11.13
C ALA A 299 -10.20 9.90 11.28
N ILE A 300 -11.02 10.88 11.65
CA ILE A 300 -10.65 12.29 11.71
C ILE A 300 -10.29 12.80 13.11
N TRP A 301 -10.32 11.92 14.10
CA TRP A 301 -9.93 12.23 15.47
C TRP A 301 -8.43 12.02 15.67
N PHE A 302 -7.73 13.09 16.04
CA PHE A 302 -6.29 13.10 16.34
C PHE A 302 -6.04 13.78 17.68
N SER A 303 -5.36 13.08 18.58
CA SER A 303 -4.91 13.62 19.85
C SER A 303 -3.49 14.20 19.78
N LEU A 304 -2.74 13.91 18.71
CA LEU A 304 -1.38 14.40 18.40
C LEU A 304 -0.26 13.99 19.37
N ASP A 305 -0.60 13.42 20.53
CA ASP A 305 0.33 12.82 21.49
C ASP A 305 0.76 11.42 21.08
N TRP A 306 -0.19 10.58 20.67
CA TRP A 306 0.04 9.21 20.23
C TRP A 306 -0.46 8.92 18.81
N LYS A 307 -1.42 9.70 18.29
CA LYS A 307 -1.96 9.53 16.93
C LYS A 307 -1.73 10.80 16.12
N ILE A 308 -0.79 10.72 15.18
CA ILE A 308 -0.34 11.85 14.37
C ILE A 308 -0.74 11.58 12.90
N PRO A 309 -1.50 12.47 12.25
CA PRO A 309 -1.83 12.31 10.84
C PRO A 309 -0.57 12.54 9.98
N CYS A 310 -0.36 11.68 8.99
CA CYS A 310 0.77 11.78 8.05
C CYS A 310 0.30 12.15 6.65
N VAL A 311 -0.66 11.41 6.09
CA VAL A 311 -1.13 11.64 4.72
C VAL A 311 -2.64 11.51 4.64
N LEU A 312 -3.29 12.44 3.94
CA LEU A 312 -4.74 12.50 3.75
C LEU A 312 -5.08 12.34 2.27
N TYR A 313 -6.07 11.48 1.99
CA TYR A 313 -6.54 11.19 0.63
C TYR A 313 -8.00 11.57 0.49
N TRP A 314 -8.27 12.57 -0.35
CA TRP A 314 -9.61 13.01 -0.73
C TRP A 314 -9.89 12.59 -2.17
N VAL A 315 -11.01 11.90 -2.39
CA VAL A 315 -11.41 11.40 -3.71
C VAL A 315 -12.56 12.21 -4.25
N ASN A 316 -12.48 12.60 -5.53
CA ASN A 316 -13.55 13.26 -6.25
C ASN A 316 -14.79 12.38 -6.24
N ARG A 317 -15.88 12.89 -5.67
CA ARG A 317 -17.14 12.17 -5.51
C ARG A 317 -17.70 11.65 -6.82
N ASP A 318 -17.57 12.43 -7.90
CA ASP A 318 -18.11 12.06 -9.21
C ASP A 318 -17.28 10.99 -9.92
N MET A 319 -16.01 10.78 -9.51
CA MET A 319 -15.18 9.70 -10.04
C MET A 319 -15.80 8.32 -9.75
N THR A 320 -16.36 8.13 -8.56
CA THR A 320 -16.91 6.84 -8.13
C THR A 320 -18.14 6.40 -8.93
N LYS A 321 -18.86 7.34 -9.58
CA LYS A 321 -20.03 7.04 -10.44
C LYS A 321 -19.63 6.45 -11.79
N ASN A 322 -18.39 6.70 -12.24
CA ASN A 322 -17.93 6.39 -13.59
C ASN A 322 -17.09 5.11 -13.69
N VAL A 323 -16.76 4.46 -12.56
CA VAL A 323 -15.95 3.22 -12.54
C VAL A 323 -16.86 2.00 -12.42
N VAL A 324 -17.35 1.50 -13.55
CA VAL A 324 -18.24 0.31 -13.61
C VAL A 324 -17.67 -0.81 -14.49
N SER A 325 -16.55 -0.60 -15.18
CA SER A 325 -15.93 -1.66 -15.97
C SER A 325 -15.30 -2.71 -15.05
N PRO A 326 -15.52 -4.02 -15.27
CA PRO A 326 -14.77 -5.04 -14.56
C PRO A 326 -13.28 -4.83 -14.86
N ILE A 327 -12.45 -4.84 -13.82
CA ILE A 327 -10.99 -4.76 -13.97
C ILE A 327 -10.57 -5.96 -14.82
N GLN A 328 -10.16 -5.70 -16.07
CA GLN A 328 -9.59 -6.73 -16.91
C GLN A 328 -8.16 -6.98 -16.44
N ASN A 329 -7.81 -8.25 -16.27
CA ASN A 329 -6.45 -8.62 -15.95
C ASN A 329 -5.54 -8.24 -17.13
N PRO A 330 -4.52 -7.39 -16.94
CA PRO A 330 -3.63 -7.01 -18.02
C PRO A 330 -2.70 -8.16 -18.44
N ILE A 331 -2.63 -9.24 -17.66
CA ILE A 331 -1.79 -10.41 -17.95
C ILE A 331 -2.52 -11.31 -18.96
N THR A 332 -2.01 -11.35 -20.18
CA THR A 332 -2.51 -12.17 -21.28
C THR A 332 -1.65 -13.42 -21.51
N VAL A 333 -2.05 -14.28 -22.44
CA VAL A 333 -1.31 -15.47 -22.85
C VAL A 333 0.09 -15.17 -23.42
N ASP A 334 0.33 -13.91 -23.82
CA ASP A 334 1.58 -13.46 -24.43
C ASP A 334 2.80 -13.65 -23.50
N VAL A 335 2.58 -13.74 -22.18
CA VAL A 335 3.63 -14.03 -21.19
C VAL A 335 4.35 -15.38 -21.40
N PHE A 336 3.74 -16.30 -22.17
CA PHE A 336 4.35 -17.57 -22.56
C PHE A 336 5.06 -17.51 -23.92
N GLY A 337 4.81 -16.47 -24.72
CA GLY A 337 5.41 -16.27 -26.05
C GLY A 337 6.76 -15.56 -26.02
N GLU A 338 7.07 -14.82 -24.96
CA GLU A 338 8.32 -14.06 -24.82
C GLU A 338 9.47 -14.93 -24.25
N ASP A 339 10.51 -15.24 -25.05
CA ASP A 339 11.75 -15.86 -24.55
C ASP A 339 12.63 -14.81 -23.85
N ASN A 340 12.27 -14.48 -22.60
CA ASN A 340 12.95 -13.49 -21.75
C ASN A 340 14.17 -14.08 -21.02
N CYS A 341 15.07 -14.74 -21.75
CA CYS A 341 16.31 -15.29 -21.18
C CYS A 341 17.42 -14.24 -21.10
N LEU A 342 17.92 -13.98 -19.88
CA LEU A 342 18.94 -12.99 -19.56
C LEU A 342 20.38 -13.50 -19.74
N ALA A 343 20.58 -14.82 -19.78
CA ALA A 343 21.91 -15.42 -19.84
C ALA A 343 22.63 -15.04 -21.14
N ARG A 344 23.79 -14.38 -21.01
CA ARG A 344 24.64 -13.97 -22.13
C ARG A 344 25.47 -15.14 -22.60
N ASN A 345 24.92 -15.93 -23.53
CA ASN A 345 25.66 -17.05 -24.12
C ASN A 345 26.78 -16.53 -25.04
N ASN A 346 28.03 -16.59 -24.56
CA ASN A 346 29.24 -16.42 -25.38
C ASN A 346 29.45 -17.61 -26.35
N GLY A 347 28.46 -17.91 -27.19
CA GLY A 347 28.52 -18.95 -28.24
C GLY A 347 28.21 -20.39 -27.81
N ALA A 348 27.86 -20.65 -26.54
CA ALA A 348 27.39 -21.96 -26.09
C ALA A 348 25.91 -22.20 -26.45
N ARG A 349 25.54 -23.46 -26.78
CA ARG A 349 24.13 -23.84 -27.00
C ARG A 349 23.35 -23.64 -25.70
N LYS A 350 22.25 -22.86 -25.76
CA LYS A 350 21.27 -22.74 -24.67
C LYS A 350 20.76 -24.14 -24.31
N MET A 351 20.89 -24.54 -23.04
CA MET A 351 20.29 -25.79 -22.57
C MET A 351 18.86 -25.49 -22.12
N ILE A 352 17.92 -25.49 -23.07
CA ILE A 352 16.49 -25.42 -22.76
C ILE A 352 16.08 -26.81 -22.27
N THR A 353 15.59 -26.87 -21.04
CA THR A 353 15.17 -28.07 -20.32
C THR A 353 13.66 -28.32 -20.42
N PHE A 354 12.92 -27.41 -21.07
CA PHE A 354 11.47 -27.44 -21.19
C PHE A 354 11.00 -27.29 -22.65
N THR A 355 9.75 -27.65 -22.89
CA THR A 355 9.06 -27.42 -24.17
C THR A 355 7.98 -26.37 -23.96
N PRO A 356 8.11 -25.16 -24.56
CA PRO A 356 7.11 -24.09 -24.42
C PRO A 356 5.70 -24.57 -24.78
N LEU A 357 4.68 -23.93 -24.21
CA LEU A 357 3.28 -24.24 -24.53
C LEU A 357 2.96 -23.81 -25.97
N ALA A 358 2.33 -24.70 -26.73
CA ALA A 358 1.64 -24.31 -27.95
C ALA A 358 0.29 -23.62 -27.63
N PRO A 359 -0.23 -22.75 -28.51
CA PRO A 359 -1.47 -22.01 -28.24
C PRO A 359 -2.71 -22.89 -28.00
N ASP A 360 -2.72 -24.11 -28.56
CA ASP A 360 -3.79 -25.09 -28.47
C ASP A 360 -3.72 -25.99 -27.22
N GLU A 361 -2.63 -25.93 -26.45
CA GLU A 361 -2.43 -26.69 -25.20
C GLU A 361 -2.37 -25.80 -23.95
N MET A 362 -2.86 -24.56 -24.04
CA MET A 362 -2.87 -23.64 -22.89
C MET A 362 -3.78 -24.17 -21.77
N PRO A 363 -3.27 -24.36 -20.53
CA PRO A 363 -4.08 -24.87 -19.42
C PRO A 363 -5.27 -23.96 -19.09
N GLY A 364 -6.44 -24.56 -18.98
CA GLY A 364 -7.69 -23.89 -18.63
C GLY A 364 -8.19 -24.19 -17.21
N PRO A 365 -9.42 -23.74 -16.88
CA PRO A 365 -10.01 -23.95 -15.57
C PRO A 365 -10.15 -25.44 -15.22
N GLY A 366 -9.55 -25.83 -14.09
CA GLY A 366 -9.59 -27.20 -13.59
C GLY A 366 -8.49 -28.12 -14.14
N ASP A 367 -7.75 -27.70 -15.17
CA ASP A 367 -6.61 -28.46 -15.68
C ASP A 367 -5.50 -28.52 -14.63
N ILE A 368 -4.71 -29.60 -14.69
CA ILE A 368 -3.68 -29.89 -13.70
C ILE A 368 -2.30 -29.45 -14.23
N VAL A 369 -1.59 -28.69 -13.41
CA VAL A 369 -0.17 -28.37 -13.58
C VAL A 369 0.56 -28.82 -12.32
N ALA A 370 1.59 -29.65 -12.48
CA ALA A 370 2.46 -29.93 -11.35
C ALA A 370 3.57 -28.89 -11.26
N MET A 371 3.88 -28.46 -10.05
CA MET A 371 4.84 -27.42 -9.76
C MET A 371 5.74 -27.84 -8.62
N ASP A 372 6.99 -27.39 -8.72
CA ASP A 372 7.95 -27.39 -7.64
C ASP A 372 8.85 -26.14 -7.77
N ALA A 373 9.40 -25.66 -6.67
CA ALA A 373 10.29 -24.50 -6.66
C ALA A 373 11.44 -24.70 -5.69
N GLU A 374 12.60 -24.16 -6.07
CA GLU A 374 13.84 -24.26 -5.30
C GLU A 374 14.28 -22.88 -4.82
N PHE A 375 14.85 -22.84 -3.61
CA PHE A 375 15.19 -21.60 -2.92
C PHE A 375 16.67 -21.53 -2.54
N VAL A 376 17.17 -20.31 -2.42
CA VAL A 376 18.48 -20.00 -1.85
C VAL A 376 18.33 -19.05 -0.66
N THR A 377 19.29 -19.07 0.25
CA THR A 377 19.30 -18.19 1.44
C THR A 377 20.13 -16.94 1.16
N LEU A 378 19.50 -15.77 1.25
CA LEU A 378 20.15 -14.46 1.10
C LEU A 378 20.67 -13.93 2.44
N ASN A 379 20.05 -14.32 3.55
CA ASN A 379 20.53 -13.99 4.91
C ASN A 379 20.21 -15.15 5.86
N GLN A 380 21.18 -15.52 6.70
CA GLN A 380 20.97 -16.52 7.76
C GLN A 380 20.14 -15.93 8.91
N GLU A 381 19.41 -16.80 9.62
CA GLU A 381 18.72 -16.42 10.84
C GLU A 381 19.74 -16.08 11.93
N GLU A 382 19.60 -14.90 12.53
CA GLU A 382 20.34 -14.51 13.73
C GLU A 382 19.36 -14.52 14.90
N ALA A 383 19.69 -15.27 15.95
CA ALA A 383 18.89 -15.33 17.17
C ALA A 383 19.75 -14.96 18.39
N GLU A 384 19.22 -14.11 19.26
CA GLU A 384 19.78 -13.82 20.57
C GLU A 384 19.19 -14.77 21.61
N LEU A 385 20.04 -15.33 22.47
CA LEU A 385 19.57 -15.99 23.68
C LEU A 385 19.36 -14.92 24.75
N ARG A 386 18.10 -14.64 25.08
CA ARG A 386 17.75 -13.71 26.16
C ARG A 386 18.10 -14.32 27.52
N SER A 387 18.26 -13.46 28.53
CA SER A 387 18.55 -13.86 29.91
C SER A 387 17.46 -14.72 30.56
N ASP A 388 16.24 -14.75 30.00
CA ASP A 388 15.13 -15.62 30.41
C ASP A 388 15.18 -17.02 29.74
N GLY A 389 16.22 -17.31 28.96
CA GLY A 389 16.41 -18.57 28.24
C GLY A 389 15.59 -18.69 26.95
N LYS A 390 14.85 -17.65 26.54
CA LYS A 390 14.13 -17.63 25.26
C LYS A 390 15.07 -17.19 24.14
N LEU A 391 15.04 -17.92 23.03
CA LEU A 391 15.63 -17.49 21.78
C LEU A 391 14.72 -16.41 21.16
N SER A 392 15.30 -15.24 20.90
CA SER A 392 14.64 -14.14 20.21
C SER A 392 15.33 -13.94 18.88
N THR A 393 14.61 -14.20 17.78
CA THR A 393 15.14 -13.94 16.43
C THR A 393 15.39 -12.44 16.27
N ILE A 394 16.66 -12.05 16.11
CA ILE A 394 17.08 -10.68 15.81
C ILE A 394 16.83 -10.41 14.32
N LYS A 395 17.21 -11.36 13.47
CA LYS A 395 17.04 -11.27 12.01
C LYS A 395 16.48 -12.59 11.49
N PRO A 396 15.28 -12.60 10.89
CA PRO A 396 14.73 -13.81 10.31
C PRO A 396 15.55 -14.24 9.09
N SER A 397 15.54 -15.53 8.77
CA SER A 397 16.10 -16.00 7.52
C SER A 397 15.35 -15.39 6.33
N HIS A 398 16.09 -14.91 5.34
CA HIS A 398 15.53 -14.38 4.10
C HIS A 398 15.84 -15.36 2.97
N MET A 399 14.80 -16.01 2.46
CA MET A 399 14.89 -16.93 1.33
C MET A 399 14.44 -16.23 0.05
N SER A 400 15.09 -16.55 -1.05
CA SER A 400 14.69 -16.10 -2.39
C SER A 400 14.51 -17.29 -3.31
N VAL A 401 13.56 -17.16 -4.24
CA VAL A 401 13.31 -18.18 -5.26
C VAL A 401 14.46 -18.20 -6.25
N ALA A 402 14.98 -19.40 -6.54
CA ALA A 402 16.11 -19.60 -7.42
C ALA A 402 15.73 -20.37 -8.70
N ARG A 403 14.74 -21.26 -8.63
CA ARG A 403 14.22 -21.99 -9.79
C ARG A 403 12.74 -22.30 -9.59
N ILE A 404 11.94 -22.18 -10.64
CA ILE A 404 10.53 -22.54 -10.64
C ILE A 404 10.28 -23.47 -11.82
N THR A 405 9.68 -24.63 -11.55
CA THR A 405 9.33 -25.61 -12.57
C THR A 405 7.82 -25.81 -12.62
N CYS A 406 7.24 -25.78 -13.81
CA CYS A 406 5.87 -26.25 -14.05
C CYS A 406 5.85 -27.28 -15.17
N ILE A 407 5.15 -28.39 -14.92
CA ILE A 407 5.01 -29.51 -15.85
C ILE A 407 3.55 -29.75 -16.20
N ARG A 408 3.31 -30.24 -17.42
CA ARG A 408 1.98 -30.61 -17.90
C ARG A 408 1.45 -31.79 -17.07
N GLY A 409 0.28 -31.66 -16.47
CA GLY A 409 -0.36 -32.73 -15.70
C GLY A 409 -1.23 -33.68 -16.53
N SER A 410 -1.43 -33.41 -17.82
CA SER A 410 -2.19 -34.27 -18.72
C SER A 410 -1.79 -34.06 -20.18
N GLY A 411 -2.35 -34.87 -21.09
CA GLY A 411 -2.16 -34.75 -22.53
C GLY A 411 -0.94 -35.51 -23.08
N PRO A 412 -0.63 -35.38 -24.39
CA PRO A 412 0.43 -36.15 -25.04
C PRO A 412 1.83 -35.89 -24.48
N LEU A 413 2.04 -34.71 -23.88
CA LEU A 413 3.29 -34.27 -23.27
C LEU A 413 3.23 -34.28 -21.73
N GLU A 414 2.32 -35.06 -21.14
CA GLU A 414 2.23 -35.22 -19.68
C GLU A 414 3.60 -35.51 -19.05
N GLY A 415 3.87 -34.83 -17.93
CA GLY A 415 5.15 -34.89 -17.23
C GLY A 415 6.28 -34.10 -17.89
N THR A 416 6.05 -33.43 -19.01
CA THR A 416 7.05 -32.57 -19.67
C THR A 416 6.96 -31.13 -19.18
N PRO A 417 8.07 -30.52 -18.73
CA PRO A 417 8.09 -29.13 -18.29
C PRO A 417 7.75 -28.17 -19.43
N PHE A 418 7.01 -27.11 -19.08
CA PHE A 418 6.76 -25.94 -19.93
C PHE A 418 7.22 -24.63 -19.30
N ILE A 419 7.49 -24.64 -17.98
CA ILE A 419 8.29 -23.63 -17.28
C ILE A 419 9.41 -24.39 -16.60
N ASP A 420 10.65 -23.96 -16.80
CA ASP A 420 11.80 -24.37 -16.00
C ASP A 420 12.76 -23.17 -15.94
N ASP A 421 12.31 -22.15 -15.21
CA ASP A 421 12.91 -20.83 -15.17
C ASP A 421 13.85 -20.74 -13.95
N TYR A 422 15.12 -20.41 -14.18
CA TYR A 422 16.04 -19.98 -13.12
C TYR A 422 15.87 -18.48 -12.90
N ILE A 423 15.90 -18.05 -11.64
CA ILE A 423 15.61 -16.67 -11.27
C ILE A 423 16.91 -15.91 -10.99
N SER A 424 17.18 -14.89 -11.79
CA SER A 424 18.34 -14.04 -11.58
C SER A 424 18.18 -13.20 -10.32
N THR A 425 19.23 -13.14 -9.52
CA THR A 425 19.33 -12.29 -8.33
C THR A 425 20.62 -11.47 -8.39
N GLN A 426 20.52 -10.18 -8.03
CA GLN A 426 21.69 -9.32 -7.84
C GLN A 426 22.18 -9.35 -6.38
N GLU A 427 21.35 -9.84 -5.46
CA GLU A 427 21.71 -9.98 -4.06
C GLU A 427 22.68 -11.14 -3.85
N GLN A 428 23.65 -10.97 -2.94
CA GLN A 428 24.61 -12.00 -2.63
C GLN A 428 23.92 -13.19 -1.95
N VAL A 429 24.02 -14.35 -2.58
CA VAL A 429 23.58 -15.62 -1.98
C VAL A 429 24.58 -16.05 -0.91
N VAL A 430 24.09 -16.21 0.32
CA VAL A 430 24.88 -16.67 1.47
C VAL A 430 24.99 -18.19 1.47
N ASP A 431 23.89 -18.88 1.18
CA ASP A 431 23.86 -20.34 1.06
C ASP A 431 22.95 -20.76 -0.10
N TYR A 432 23.51 -21.50 -1.06
CA TYR A 432 22.78 -22.02 -2.22
C TYR A 432 21.92 -23.23 -1.86
N LEU A 433 22.14 -23.85 -0.70
CA LEU A 433 21.46 -25.08 -0.28
C LEU A 433 21.57 -26.19 -1.33
N THR A 434 22.66 -26.26 -2.10
CA THR A 434 22.79 -27.08 -3.33
C THR A 434 22.37 -28.55 -3.16
N LYS A 435 22.57 -29.12 -1.97
CA LYS A 435 22.12 -30.49 -1.66
C LYS A 435 20.60 -30.64 -1.76
N PHE A 436 19.87 -29.62 -1.34
CA PHE A 436 18.42 -29.55 -1.26
C PHE A 436 17.78 -28.74 -2.40
N SER A 437 18.55 -27.91 -3.12
CA SER A 437 18.02 -27.06 -4.19
C SER A 437 18.50 -27.44 -5.59
N GLY A 438 19.61 -28.19 -5.69
CA GLY A 438 20.30 -28.45 -6.95
C GLY A 438 20.99 -27.22 -7.59
N ILE A 439 20.85 -26.02 -7.00
CA ILE A 439 21.40 -24.76 -7.53
C ILE A 439 22.89 -24.63 -7.21
N LYS A 440 23.69 -24.26 -8.20
CA LYS A 440 25.13 -24.07 -8.08
C LYS A 440 25.52 -22.59 -8.20
N PRO A 441 26.66 -22.18 -7.62
CA PRO A 441 27.23 -20.86 -7.88
C PRO A 441 27.39 -20.61 -9.39
N GLY A 442 26.92 -19.46 -9.85
CA GLY A 442 26.90 -19.07 -11.26
C GLY A 442 25.59 -19.37 -12.01
N ASP A 443 24.72 -20.26 -11.49
CA ASP A 443 23.44 -20.57 -12.15
C ASP A 443 22.48 -19.38 -12.18
N LEU A 444 22.59 -18.46 -11.21
CA LEU A 444 21.70 -17.29 -11.05
C LEU A 444 22.31 -15.97 -11.60
N ASP A 445 23.51 -16.03 -12.18
CA ASP A 445 24.23 -14.87 -12.73
C ASP A 445 24.08 -14.81 -14.25
N ALA A 446 23.64 -13.66 -14.78
CA ALA A 446 23.42 -13.47 -16.21
C ALA A 446 24.68 -13.62 -17.08
N ASN A 447 25.89 -13.46 -16.51
CA ASN A 447 27.14 -13.58 -17.26
C ASN A 447 27.69 -15.01 -17.30
N PHE A 448 27.31 -15.86 -16.33
CA PHE A 448 27.88 -17.19 -16.16
C PHE A 448 26.87 -18.33 -16.34
N SER A 449 25.58 -18.05 -16.19
CA SER A 449 24.55 -19.08 -16.23
C SER A 449 24.49 -19.76 -17.60
N SER A 450 24.38 -21.08 -17.57
CA SER A 450 24.10 -21.92 -18.74
C SER A 450 22.63 -22.33 -18.85
N LYS A 451 21.81 -21.87 -17.90
CA LYS A 451 20.40 -22.22 -17.74
C LYS A 451 19.50 -21.21 -18.44
N HIS A 452 18.20 -21.54 -18.52
CA HIS A 452 17.20 -20.53 -18.86
C HIS A 452 17.02 -19.61 -17.66
N LEU A 453 17.75 -18.49 -17.68
CA LEU A 453 17.75 -17.51 -16.60
C LEU A 453 16.83 -16.35 -16.95
N THR A 454 15.87 -16.02 -16.08
CA THR A 454 14.95 -14.90 -16.26
C THR A 454 14.75 -14.11 -14.97
N THR A 455 13.78 -13.19 -14.95
CA THR A 455 13.43 -12.42 -13.74
C THR A 455 12.27 -13.07 -13.00
N LEU A 456 12.21 -12.88 -11.67
CA LEU A 456 11.06 -13.31 -10.87
C LEU A 456 9.75 -12.71 -11.41
N LYS A 457 9.77 -11.44 -11.86
CA LYS A 457 8.60 -10.77 -12.41
C LYS A 457 8.03 -11.50 -13.62
N ALA A 458 8.87 -11.91 -14.58
CA ALA A 458 8.43 -12.60 -15.79
C ALA A 458 7.78 -13.97 -15.45
N THR A 459 8.44 -14.78 -14.61
CA THR A 459 7.88 -16.07 -14.18
C THR A 459 6.65 -15.91 -13.31
N TYR A 460 6.61 -14.90 -12.43
CA TYR A 460 5.44 -14.56 -11.61
C TYR A 460 4.22 -14.24 -12.48
N GLN A 461 4.38 -13.50 -13.57
CA GLN A 461 3.28 -13.20 -14.50
C GLN A 461 2.73 -14.48 -15.16
N LYS A 462 3.59 -15.42 -15.54
CA LYS A 462 3.17 -16.74 -16.06
C LYS A 462 2.35 -17.51 -15.00
N LEU A 463 2.86 -17.61 -13.76
CA LEU A 463 2.15 -18.27 -12.67
C LEU A 463 0.82 -17.58 -12.36
N ARG A 464 0.82 -16.25 -12.31
CA ARG A 464 -0.38 -15.45 -12.03
C ARG A 464 -1.45 -15.66 -13.11
N PHE A 465 -1.06 -15.71 -14.38
CA PHE A 465 -1.96 -16.07 -15.47
C PHE A 465 -2.60 -17.44 -15.24
N LEU A 466 -1.81 -18.48 -14.88
CA LEU A 466 -2.35 -19.82 -14.62
C LEU A 466 -3.34 -19.82 -13.45
N VAL A 467 -3.03 -19.11 -12.36
CA VAL A 467 -3.94 -18.95 -11.21
C VAL A 467 -5.25 -18.28 -11.64
N ASP A 468 -5.17 -17.15 -12.34
CA ASP A 468 -6.35 -16.39 -12.76
C ASP A 468 -7.20 -17.16 -13.81
N ASN A 469 -6.61 -18.10 -14.55
CA ASN A 469 -7.31 -19.02 -15.47
C ASN A 469 -7.91 -20.25 -14.77
N GLY A 470 -7.83 -20.37 -13.44
CA GLY A 470 -8.46 -21.47 -12.72
C GLY A 470 -7.71 -22.81 -12.75
N VAL A 471 -6.43 -22.81 -13.13
CA VAL A 471 -5.57 -24.01 -13.17
C VAL A 471 -5.35 -24.56 -11.76
N LYS A 472 -5.30 -25.88 -11.60
CA LYS A 472 -4.99 -26.55 -10.34
C LYS A 472 -3.52 -26.93 -10.26
N PHE A 473 -2.87 -26.50 -9.18
CA PHE A 473 -1.47 -26.76 -8.89
C PHE A 473 -1.30 -28.00 -8.02
N VAL A 474 -0.48 -28.93 -8.50
CA VAL A 474 -0.10 -30.16 -7.83
C VAL A 474 1.35 -30.07 -7.38
N GLY A 475 1.65 -30.49 -6.16
CA GLY A 475 3.04 -30.49 -5.68
C GLY A 475 3.17 -31.06 -4.28
N HIS A 476 4.30 -30.79 -3.63
CA HIS A 476 4.59 -31.26 -2.28
C HIS A 476 5.10 -30.13 -1.40
N GLY A 477 4.28 -29.65 -0.46
CA GLY A 477 4.64 -28.52 0.39
C GLY A 477 4.42 -27.15 -0.26
N LEU A 478 3.54 -27.07 -1.27
CA LEU A 478 3.28 -25.88 -2.09
C LEU A 478 2.97 -24.61 -1.28
N LYS A 479 2.42 -24.75 -0.07
CA LYS A 479 2.18 -23.61 0.83
C LYS A 479 3.45 -22.82 1.13
N ASN A 480 4.59 -23.48 1.32
CA ASN A 480 5.85 -22.77 1.53
C ASN A 480 6.32 -22.12 0.23
N ASP A 481 6.18 -22.82 -0.89
CA ASP A 481 6.65 -22.33 -2.19
C ASP A 481 5.93 -21.06 -2.60
N PHE A 482 4.60 -21.07 -2.57
CA PHE A 482 3.77 -19.90 -2.85
C PHE A 482 4.03 -18.73 -1.89
N ARG A 483 4.38 -19.02 -0.63
CA ARG A 483 4.77 -17.97 0.32
C ARG A 483 6.08 -17.30 -0.08
N VAL A 484 7.10 -18.05 -0.50
CA VAL A 484 8.39 -17.49 -0.92
C VAL A 484 8.29 -16.81 -2.29
N ILE A 485 7.47 -17.33 -3.21
CA ILE A 485 7.14 -16.69 -4.50
C ILE A 485 6.30 -15.41 -4.32
N ASN A 486 5.67 -15.23 -3.15
CA ASN A 486 4.74 -14.15 -2.85
C ASN A 486 3.49 -14.15 -3.75
N LEU A 487 2.94 -15.35 -3.99
CA LEU A 487 1.75 -15.58 -4.79
C LEU A 487 0.66 -16.23 -3.93
N VAL A 488 -0.51 -15.62 -3.82
CA VAL A 488 -1.66 -16.20 -3.12
C VAL A 488 -2.48 -17.01 -4.11
N VAL A 489 -2.56 -18.32 -3.90
CA VAL A 489 -3.37 -19.24 -4.71
C VAL A 489 -4.61 -19.66 -3.91
N PRO A 490 -5.82 -19.56 -4.49
CA PRO A 490 -7.04 -20.09 -3.87
C PRO A 490 -6.91 -21.56 -3.45
N GLY A 491 -7.43 -21.90 -2.27
CA GLY A 491 -7.22 -23.23 -1.68
C GLY A 491 -7.79 -24.38 -2.51
N ASP A 492 -8.83 -24.13 -3.30
CA ASP A 492 -9.46 -25.09 -4.24
C ASP A 492 -8.63 -25.35 -5.50
N GLN A 493 -7.65 -24.49 -5.79
CA GLN A 493 -6.65 -24.67 -6.84
C GLN A 493 -5.37 -25.36 -6.33
N ILE A 494 -5.25 -25.65 -5.03
CA ILE A 494 -4.06 -26.30 -4.46
C ILE A 494 -4.36 -27.77 -4.17
N ILE A 495 -3.58 -28.66 -4.79
CA ILE A 495 -3.59 -30.10 -4.50
C ILE A 495 -2.20 -30.48 -3.99
N ASP A 496 -2.02 -30.37 -2.67
CA ASP A 496 -0.73 -30.59 -2.03
C ASP A 496 -0.63 -32.00 -1.43
N THR A 497 0.26 -32.79 -2.00
CA THR A 497 0.50 -34.19 -1.62
C THR A 497 0.93 -34.33 -0.16
N VAL A 498 1.57 -33.33 0.44
CA VAL A 498 1.98 -33.41 1.85
C VAL A 498 0.77 -33.53 2.78
N PHE A 499 -0.34 -32.87 2.44
CA PHE A 499 -1.57 -32.91 3.22
C PHE A 499 -2.45 -34.11 2.85
N LEU A 500 -2.42 -34.56 1.58
CA LEU A 500 -3.17 -35.75 1.16
C LEU A 500 -2.71 -37.03 1.87
N PHE A 501 -1.40 -37.15 2.14
CA PHE A 501 -0.82 -38.30 2.84
C PHE A 501 -0.55 -38.03 4.33
N HIS A 502 -1.04 -36.90 4.87
CA HIS A 502 -0.86 -36.57 6.29
C HIS A 502 -1.84 -37.34 7.16
N LEU A 503 -1.32 -38.16 8.07
CA LEU A 503 -2.13 -38.79 9.10
C LEU A 503 -2.26 -37.84 10.30
N PRO A 504 -3.47 -37.65 10.87
CA PRO A 504 -3.67 -36.83 12.06
C PRO A 504 -2.71 -37.21 13.19
N HIS A 505 -2.07 -36.22 13.81
CA HIS A 505 -1.07 -36.38 14.88
C HIS A 505 0.27 -37.04 14.48
N HIS A 506 0.48 -37.35 13.20
CA HIS A 506 1.77 -37.82 12.71
C HIS A 506 2.57 -36.69 12.05
N ARG A 507 3.89 -36.91 11.89
CA ARG A 507 4.75 -36.02 11.10
C ARG A 507 4.36 -36.09 9.63
N MET A 508 4.50 -34.97 8.94
CA MET A 508 4.38 -34.91 7.48
C MET A 508 5.48 -35.77 6.85
N GLY A 509 5.10 -36.65 5.92
CA GLY A 509 6.04 -37.49 5.17
C GLY A 509 6.72 -36.70 4.07
N SER A 510 8.01 -36.95 3.81
CA SER A 510 8.72 -36.31 2.70
C SER A 510 8.32 -36.93 1.36
N LEU A 511 8.42 -36.16 0.28
CA LEU A 511 8.18 -36.64 -1.08
C LEU A 511 9.00 -37.89 -1.39
N ARG A 512 10.28 -37.92 -1.00
CA ARG A 512 11.16 -39.09 -1.16
C ARG A 512 10.62 -40.34 -0.48
N PHE A 513 10.06 -40.21 0.73
CA PHE A 513 9.46 -41.35 1.43
C PHE A 513 8.19 -41.82 0.71
N LEU A 514 7.31 -40.90 0.32
CA LEU A 514 6.06 -41.20 -0.36
C LEU A 514 6.31 -41.85 -1.73
N ALA A 515 7.24 -41.32 -2.51
CA ALA A 515 7.66 -41.87 -3.80
C ALA A 515 8.19 -43.29 -3.66
N TRP A 516 9.04 -43.55 -2.66
CA TRP A 516 9.55 -44.89 -2.40
C TRP A 516 8.45 -45.86 -1.95
N HIS A 517 7.56 -45.43 -1.04
CA HIS A 517 6.55 -46.28 -0.44
C HIS A 517 5.41 -46.63 -1.41
N PHE A 518 4.88 -45.63 -2.13
CA PHE A 518 3.71 -45.79 -3.00
C PHE A 518 4.05 -46.08 -4.46
N LEU A 519 5.17 -45.55 -4.96
CA LEU A 519 5.55 -45.68 -6.38
C LEU A 519 6.76 -46.61 -6.59
N GLY A 520 7.46 -47.01 -5.52
CA GLY A 520 8.70 -47.78 -5.63
C GLY A 520 9.88 -46.99 -6.23
N LEU A 521 9.76 -45.65 -6.33
CA LEU A 521 10.76 -44.79 -6.95
C LEU A 521 11.80 -44.30 -5.95
N LYS A 522 13.05 -44.13 -6.40
CA LYS A 522 14.14 -43.55 -5.60
C LYS A 522 14.56 -42.21 -6.21
N ILE A 523 13.95 -41.14 -5.72
CA ILE A 523 14.22 -39.75 -6.12
C ILE A 523 15.23 -39.08 -5.19
N GLN A 524 15.74 -37.90 -5.57
CA GLN A 524 16.60 -37.07 -4.72
C GLN A 524 17.85 -37.82 -4.21
N SER A 525 18.48 -38.58 -5.11
CA SER A 525 19.59 -39.49 -4.75
C SER A 525 20.88 -38.75 -4.39
N ILE A 526 21.17 -37.63 -5.07
CA ILE A 526 22.41 -36.85 -4.88
C ILE A 526 22.07 -35.40 -4.54
N THR A 527 21.29 -34.75 -5.40
CA THR A 527 20.72 -33.41 -5.22
C THR A 527 19.24 -33.48 -5.54
N HIS A 528 18.49 -32.47 -5.11
CA HIS A 528 17.12 -32.27 -5.58
C HIS A 528 17.12 -31.78 -7.04
N ASP A 529 16.06 -32.12 -7.75
CA ASP A 529 15.77 -31.60 -9.08
C ASP A 529 14.27 -31.33 -9.18
N SER A 530 13.93 -30.06 -9.29
CA SER A 530 12.55 -29.59 -9.34
C SER A 530 11.69 -30.27 -10.42
N ILE A 531 12.27 -30.67 -11.55
CA ILE A 531 11.56 -31.46 -12.58
C ILE A 531 11.22 -32.87 -12.08
N GLU A 532 12.17 -33.56 -11.43
CA GLU A 532 11.96 -34.88 -10.84
C GLU A 532 10.87 -34.82 -9.75
N ASP A 533 10.92 -33.80 -8.91
CA ASP A 533 10.01 -33.65 -7.77
C ASP A 533 8.59 -33.31 -8.22
N ALA A 534 8.40 -32.34 -9.13
CA ALA A 534 7.10 -32.04 -9.73
C ALA A 534 6.50 -33.27 -10.44
N ARG A 535 7.33 -34.02 -11.20
CA ARG A 535 6.89 -35.22 -11.93
C ARG A 535 6.47 -36.34 -10.99
N THR A 536 7.12 -36.45 -9.84
CA THR A 536 6.80 -37.47 -8.85
C THR A 536 5.52 -37.15 -8.07
N ALA A 537 5.19 -35.87 -7.89
CA ALA A 537 3.96 -35.45 -7.24
C ALA A 537 2.68 -35.83 -8.01
N LEU A 538 2.72 -35.82 -9.35
CA LEU A 538 1.57 -36.18 -10.22
C LEU A 538 0.99 -37.59 -9.93
N PRO A 539 1.74 -38.69 -10.07
CA PRO A 539 1.21 -40.04 -9.86
C PRO A 539 0.81 -40.32 -8.41
N LEU A 540 1.35 -39.57 -7.44
CA LEU A 540 0.93 -39.71 -6.04
C LEU A 540 -0.55 -39.36 -5.86
N ILE A 541 -1.09 -38.39 -6.60
CA ILE A 541 -2.51 -38.05 -6.50
C ILE A 541 -3.38 -39.21 -6.99
N SER A 542 -3.01 -39.85 -8.09
CA SER A 542 -3.74 -41.01 -8.63
C SER A 542 -3.70 -42.22 -7.69
N SER A 543 -2.71 -42.30 -6.78
CA SER A 543 -2.58 -43.36 -5.79
C SER A 543 -3.46 -43.16 -4.54
N VAL A 544 -4.08 -41.99 -4.37
CA VAL A 544 -5.02 -41.72 -3.28
C VAL A 544 -6.37 -42.38 -3.60
N PRO A 545 -6.89 -43.29 -2.76
CA PRO A 545 -8.21 -43.87 -2.97
C PRO A 545 -9.29 -42.77 -2.96
N THR A 546 -10.19 -42.78 -3.95
CA THR A 546 -11.29 -41.81 -4.13
C THR A 546 -12.29 -41.71 -2.96
N THR A 547 -12.10 -42.48 -1.88
CA THR A 547 -12.99 -42.52 -0.71
C THR A 547 -12.72 -41.43 0.33
N GLY A 548 -11.79 -40.51 0.11
CA GLY A 548 -11.38 -39.49 1.10
C GLY A 548 -11.47 -38.02 0.69
N ILE A 549 -11.92 -37.70 -0.53
CA ILE A 549 -12.04 -36.31 -1.01
C ILE A 549 -13.43 -35.78 -0.62
N GLY A 550 -13.62 -35.50 0.67
CA GLY A 550 -14.88 -34.98 1.21
C GLY A 550 -14.78 -34.77 2.71
N GLY A 551 -14.32 -33.58 3.10
CA GLY A 551 -14.24 -33.12 4.48
C GLY A 551 -13.99 -31.63 4.53
#